data_AF-A0A101IWP0-F1
#
_entry.id   AF-A0A101IWP0-F1
#
_cell.length_a   1.000
_cell.length_b   1.000
_cell.length_c   1.000
_cell.angle_alpha   90.00
_cell.angle_beta   90.00
_cell.angle_gamma   90.00
#
_symmetry.space_group_name_H-M   'P 1'
#
loop_
_entity.id
_entity.type
_entity.pdbx_description
1 polymer ?
#
loop_
_entity_poly.entity_id
_entity_poly.type
_entity_poly.pdbx_seq_one_letter_code
_entity_poly.pdbx_strand_id
1 'polypeptide(L)'
;MKWKDIMPVLAGGLVILVVALVVKPALLGEPIGLVSTGPAPVTTSPVYVPPTPAPAATPFPEDSAAYTRTLRWTAIDGGVQTTQVRVPEALFIEHRETPRFADPLAWGEYALADADRPILEDLAHRIAPPTANPAEEYFRMMNLIFFVQQIPYESDTSAESYTEGVLPHYARHVGGGVEYPKYPVETLVDGKGDCEDAAILMGGLLDALGYDTVLLQYPDHMALGIRMDGFNPWYAKYTPKYFEYEGKHYYYVEGTNYTTISTGNSTYWGKPLPIGDTQDGSLQSVRSGTPGIIPLRYIPTPVEYQIRPVRLPAGA
;
A
#
# COMPACT_ATOMS: atom_id res chain seq x y z
N MET A 1 -54.57 -3.50 -4.03
CA MET A 1 -53.98 -2.21 -3.59
C MET A 1 -55.03 -1.13 -3.69
N LYS A 2 -55.21 -0.31 -2.64
CA LYS A 2 -56.20 0.77 -2.64
C LYS A 2 -55.56 2.01 -3.29
N TRP A 3 -56.33 2.78 -4.05
CA TRP A 3 -55.89 3.97 -4.79
C TRP A 3 -55.16 5.01 -3.91
N LYS A 4 -55.42 5.01 -2.60
CA LYS A 4 -54.78 5.89 -1.62
C LYS A 4 -53.27 5.64 -1.42
N ASP A 5 -52.75 4.48 -1.79
CA ASP A 5 -51.33 4.13 -1.63
C ASP A 5 -50.48 4.46 -2.87
N ILE A 6 -51.11 4.81 -4.00
CA ILE A 6 -50.44 5.11 -5.28
C ILE A 6 -50.12 6.62 -5.40
N MET A 7 -50.93 7.47 -4.78
CA MET A 7 -50.79 8.92 -4.86
C MET A 7 -49.47 9.48 -4.30
N PRO A 8 -48.92 8.98 -3.17
CA PRO A 8 -47.65 9.50 -2.64
C PRO A 8 -46.44 9.14 -3.50
N VAL A 9 -46.46 7.96 -4.13
CA VAL A 9 -45.38 7.45 -4.99
C VAL A 9 -45.35 8.18 -6.33
N LEU A 10 -46.52 8.47 -6.91
CA LEU A 10 -46.61 9.27 -8.13
C LEU A 10 -46.25 10.74 -7.88
N ALA A 11 -46.62 11.31 -6.73
CA ALA A 11 -46.22 12.67 -6.36
C ALA A 11 -44.70 12.78 -6.14
N GLY A 12 -44.08 11.80 -5.48
CA GLY A 12 -42.61 11.73 -5.32
C GLY A 12 -41.86 11.57 -6.65
N GLY A 13 -42.37 10.72 -7.55
CA GLY A 13 -41.81 10.54 -8.89
C GLY A 13 -41.91 11.80 -9.76
N LEU A 14 -43.03 12.55 -9.66
CA LEU A 14 -43.23 13.80 -10.39
C LEU A 14 -42.28 14.90 -9.92
N VAL A 15 -42.01 15.00 -8.62
CA VAL A 15 -41.08 16.00 -8.04
C VAL A 15 -39.64 15.72 -8.49
N ILE A 16 -39.20 14.46 -8.49
CA ILE A 16 -37.86 14.08 -8.98
C ILE A 16 -37.71 14.39 -10.47
N LEU A 17 -38.75 14.13 -11.27
CA LEU A 17 -38.74 14.40 -12.72
C LEU A 17 -38.71 15.91 -13.03
N VAL A 18 -39.44 16.74 -12.27
CA VAL A 18 -39.45 18.20 -12.44
C VAL A 18 -38.10 18.82 -12.02
N VAL A 19 -37.48 18.33 -10.94
CA VAL A 19 -36.12 18.78 -10.56
C VAL A 19 -35.10 18.41 -11.64
N ALA A 20 -35.18 17.21 -12.21
CA ALA A 20 -34.27 16.77 -13.27
C ALA A 20 -34.46 17.52 -14.60
N LEU A 21 -35.69 17.91 -14.96
CA LEU A 21 -36.00 18.58 -16.23
C LEU A 21 -35.91 20.11 -16.17
N VAL A 22 -36.09 20.74 -15.01
CA VAL A 22 -36.14 22.21 -14.89
C VAL A 22 -34.84 22.80 -14.33
N VAL A 23 -34.15 22.09 -13.43
CA VAL A 23 -32.94 22.64 -12.77
C VAL A 23 -31.69 22.45 -13.62
N LYS A 24 -31.59 21.35 -14.38
CA LYS A 24 -30.41 21.08 -15.23
C LYS A 24 -30.25 22.01 -16.45
N PRO A 25 -31.30 22.45 -17.16
CA PRO A 25 -31.13 23.36 -18.31
C PRO A 25 -30.87 24.81 -17.91
N ALA A 26 -31.11 25.21 -16.65
CA ALA A 26 -30.92 26.59 -16.19
C ALA A 26 -29.49 26.88 -15.69
N LEU A 27 -28.69 25.85 -15.38
CA LEU A 27 -27.30 25.96 -14.93
C LEU A 27 -26.27 25.91 -16.08
N LEU A 28 -26.69 25.49 -17.27
CA LEU A 28 -25.89 25.45 -18.49
C LEU A 28 -26.57 26.33 -19.52
N GLY A 29 -26.42 27.65 -19.38
CA GLY A 29 -26.93 28.58 -20.37
C GLY A 29 -26.32 28.29 -21.74
N GLU A 30 -27.17 28.02 -22.74
CA GLU A 30 -27.09 28.56 -24.11
C GLU A 30 -28.38 28.24 -24.90
N PRO A 31 -28.81 29.12 -25.83
CA PRO A 31 -30.13 29.05 -26.46
C PRO A 31 -30.19 28.17 -27.72
N ILE A 32 -31.42 27.75 -28.04
CA ILE A 32 -31.78 26.89 -29.17
C ILE A 32 -31.73 27.68 -30.49
N GLY A 33 -30.92 27.23 -31.46
CA GLY A 33 -30.89 27.71 -32.84
C GLY A 33 -30.68 26.56 -33.83
N LEU A 34 -31.58 26.44 -34.81
CA LEU A 34 -31.74 25.35 -35.77
C LEU A 34 -30.91 25.57 -37.04
N VAL A 35 -29.85 24.80 -37.35
CA VAL A 35 -29.29 24.69 -38.73
C VAL A 35 -28.57 23.33 -39.00
N SER A 36 -29.03 22.67 -40.06
CA SER A 36 -28.38 21.79 -41.06
C SER A 36 -27.60 20.51 -40.70
N THR A 37 -27.97 19.45 -41.42
CA THR A 37 -27.39 18.10 -41.48
C THR A 37 -26.08 18.03 -42.25
N GLY A 38 -25.01 17.55 -41.60
CA GLY A 38 -23.78 17.03 -42.22
C GLY A 38 -23.32 15.77 -41.47
N PRO A 39 -22.47 14.91 -42.06
CA PRO A 39 -22.01 13.70 -41.38
C PRO A 39 -21.20 14.07 -40.15
N ALA A 40 -21.58 13.56 -38.99
CA ALA A 40 -20.86 13.79 -37.74
C ALA A 40 -19.43 13.21 -37.87
N PRO A 41 -18.38 13.99 -37.58
CA PRO A 41 -17.05 13.41 -37.43
C PRO A 41 -17.10 12.42 -36.26
N VAL A 42 -16.52 11.25 -36.46
CA VAL A 42 -16.35 10.26 -35.39
C VAL A 42 -15.38 10.89 -34.39
N THR A 43 -15.92 11.48 -33.32
CA THR A 43 -15.12 12.03 -32.23
C THR A 43 -14.48 10.85 -31.52
N THR A 44 -13.23 10.56 -31.86
CA THR A 44 -12.37 9.72 -31.02
C THR A 44 -12.37 10.37 -29.63
N SER A 45 -12.82 9.63 -28.62
CA SER A 45 -12.65 10.06 -27.22
C SER A 45 -11.20 10.47 -27.02
N PRO A 46 -10.92 11.59 -26.34
CA PRO A 46 -9.54 11.97 -26.07
C PRO A 46 -8.90 10.82 -25.29
N VAL A 47 -7.98 10.11 -25.93
CA VAL A 47 -7.10 9.17 -25.26
C VAL A 47 -6.32 10.03 -24.28
N TYR A 48 -6.63 9.90 -22.99
CA TYR A 48 -5.80 10.44 -21.94
C TYR A 48 -4.43 9.77 -22.06
N VAL A 49 -3.47 10.49 -22.61
CA VAL A 49 -2.07 10.13 -22.56
C VAL A 49 -1.56 10.83 -21.30
N PRO A 50 -1.33 10.11 -20.19
CA PRO A 50 -0.74 10.72 -19.01
C PRO A 50 0.58 11.37 -19.43
N PRO A 51 0.90 12.57 -18.93
CA PRO A 51 2.18 13.19 -19.21
C PRO A 51 3.29 12.21 -18.82
N THR A 52 4.28 12.01 -19.70
CA THR A 52 5.51 11.30 -19.36
C THR A 52 6.03 11.92 -18.06
N PRO A 53 6.18 11.16 -16.96
CA PRO A 53 6.71 11.71 -15.73
C PRO A 53 8.06 12.34 -16.06
N ALA A 54 8.20 13.65 -15.79
CA ALA A 54 9.51 14.24 -15.79
C ALA A 54 10.35 13.46 -14.77
N PRO A 55 11.57 13.00 -15.10
CA PRO A 55 12.41 12.33 -14.12
C PRO A 55 12.60 13.29 -12.95
N ALA A 56 12.03 12.93 -11.80
CA ALA A 56 12.39 13.55 -10.55
C ALA A 56 13.90 13.39 -10.41
N ALA A 57 14.59 14.45 -9.98
CA ALA A 57 16.02 14.38 -9.72
C ALA A 57 16.25 13.23 -8.74
N THR A 58 16.89 12.15 -9.21
CA THR A 58 17.19 11.03 -8.31
C THR A 58 18.05 11.56 -7.17
N PRO A 59 17.82 11.13 -5.91
CA PRO A 59 18.56 11.64 -4.76
C PRO A 59 20.06 11.28 -4.75
N PHE A 60 20.57 10.62 -5.81
CA PHE A 60 21.94 10.16 -5.91
C PHE A 60 22.60 10.61 -7.21
N PRO A 61 23.94 10.81 -7.22
CA PRO A 61 24.68 11.12 -8.43
C PRO A 61 24.37 10.12 -9.56
N GLU A 62 24.12 10.60 -10.77
CA GLU A 62 23.84 9.70 -11.91
C GLU A 62 25.04 8.78 -12.25
N ASP A 63 26.25 9.21 -11.91
CA ASP A 63 27.50 8.53 -12.27
C ASP A 63 27.89 7.37 -11.31
N SER A 64 27.18 7.16 -10.20
CA SER A 64 27.46 6.06 -9.27
C SER A 64 26.83 4.74 -9.73
N ALA A 65 27.52 3.62 -9.52
CA ALA A 65 26.98 2.30 -9.80
C ALA A 65 25.68 2.06 -8.99
N ALA A 66 24.65 1.55 -9.65
CA ALA A 66 23.31 1.43 -9.09
C ALA A 66 22.53 0.30 -9.75
N TYR A 67 21.72 -0.39 -8.95
CA TYR A 67 20.67 -1.26 -9.47
C TYR A 67 19.51 -0.42 -9.97
N THR A 68 19.04 -0.73 -11.17
CA THR A 68 17.87 -0.09 -11.76
C THR A 68 16.82 -1.14 -12.06
N ARG A 69 15.66 -1.04 -11.41
CA ARG A 69 14.53 -1.95 -11.60
C ARG A 69 13.36 -1.19 -12.21
N THR A 70 12.73 -1.79 -13.22
CA THR A 70 11.51 -1.27 -13.84
C THR A 70 10.33 -2.11 -13.37
N LEU A 71 9.41 -1.50 -12.63
CA LEU A 71 8.22 -2.14 -12.07
C LEU A 71 6.99 -1.70 -12.86
N ARG A 72 6.29 -2.66 -13.46
CA ARG A 72 5.00 -2.42 -14.14
C ARG A 72 3.88 -2.77 -13.17
N TRP A 73 2.96 -1.82 -12.96
CA TRP A 73 1.87 -1.96 -11.99
C TRP A 73 0.60 -1.29 -12.52
N THR A 74 -0.54 -1.62 -11.92
CA THR A 74 -1.85 -1.06 -12.25
C THR A 74 -2.24 -0.08 -11.16
N ALA A 75 -2.55 1.16 -11.52
CA ALA A 75 -3.10 2.14 -10.57
C ALA A 75 -4.56 1.81 -10.23
N ILE A 76 -5.11 2.45 -9.21
CA ILE A 76 -6.50 2.21 -8.77
C ILE A 76 -7.57 2.63 -9.78
N ASP A 77 -7.23 3.56 -10.69
CA ASP A 77 -8.06 3.93 -11.85
C ASP A 77 -7.96 2.88 -12.99
N GLY A 78 -7.07 1.90 -12.79
CA GLY A 78 -6.66 0.82 -13.66
C GLY A 78 -5.84 1.21 -14.88
N GLY A 79 -5.30 2.43 -14.88
CA GLY A 79 -4.20 2.79 -15.74
C GLY A 79 -2.97 1.92 -15.43
N VAL A 80 -2.39 1.31 -16.46
CA VAL A 80 -1.12 0.60 -16.32
C VAL A 80 0.00 1.63 -16.30
N GLN A 81 0.78 1.60 -15.22
CA GLN A 81 1.91 2.46 -14.97
C GLN A 81 3.21 1.67 -15.05
N THR A 82 4.30 2.38 -15.25
CA THR A 82 5.65 1.83 -15.13
C THR A 82 6.51 2.80 -14.34
N THR A 83 7.12 2.29 -13.28
CA THR A 83 7.93 3.07 -12.36
C THR A 83 9.32 2.47 -12.33
N GLN A 84 10.32 3.29 -12.64
CA GLN A 84 11.71 2.93 -12.45
C GLN A 84 12.14 3.28 -11.03
N VAL A 85 12.87 2.37 -10.39
CA VAL A 85 13.52 2.56 -9.10
C VAL A 85 15.02 2.41 -9.31
N ARG A 86 15.80 3.35 -8.76
CA ARG A 86 17.25 3.33 -8.79
C ARG A 86 17.77 3.29 -7.36
N VAL A 87 18.55 2.27 -7.04
CA VAL A 87 19.14 2.04 -5.72
C VAL A 87 20.66 2.01 -5.87
N PRO A 88 21.43 2.83 -5.13
CA PRO A 88 22.89 2.75 -5.14
C PRO A 88 23.37 1.34 -4.82
N GLU A 89 24.32 0.82 -5.60
CA GLU A 89 24.85 -0.54 -5.41
C GLU A 89 25.47 -0.68 -4.01
N ALA A 90 26.18 0.35 -3.55
CA ALA A 90 26.77 0.37 -2.21
C ALA A 90 25.73 0.25 -1.09
N LEU A 91 24.57 0.90 -1.22
CA LEU A 91 23.48 0.81 -0.23
C LEU A 91 22.87 -0.59 -0.20
N PHE A 92 22.61 -1.15 -1.38
CA PHE A 92 22.08 -2.51 -1.48
C PHE A 92 23.04 -3.54 -0.87
N ILE A 93 24.34 -3.43 -1.16
CA ILE A 93 25.37 -4.30 -0.57
C ILE A 93 25.48 -4.09 0.94
N GLU A 94 25.46 -2.84 1.43
CA GLU A 94 25.50 -2.54 2.87
C GLU A 94 24.36 -3.23 3.62
N HIS A 95 23.14 -3.12 3.10
CA HIS A 95 21.98 -3.83 3.66
C HIS A 95 22.15 -5.34 3.58
N ARG A 96 22.61 -5.87 2.43
CA ARG A 96 22.82 -7.31 2.24
C ARG A 96 23.85 -7.89 3.22
N GLU A 97 24.83 -7.08 3.61
CA GLU A 97 25.87 -7.41 4.59
C GLU A 97 25.51 -7.03 6.04
N THR A 98 24.29 -6.55 6.28
CA THR A 98 23.81 -6.22 7.63
C THR A 98 23.12 -7.43 8.29
N PRO A 99 23.55 -7.83 9.51
CA PRO A 99 22.90 -8.90 10.26
C PRO A 99 21.41 -8.62 10.53
N ARG A 100 20.56 -9.62 10.29
CA ARG A 100 19.11 -9.49 10.50
C ARG A 100 18.72 -9.62 11.97
N PHE A 101 17.77 -8.79 12.40
CA PHE A 101 17.20 -8.83 13.75
C PHE A 101 16.62 -10.21 14.07
N ALA A 102 17.04 -10.74 15.23
CA ALA A 102 16.61 -12.05 15.69
C ALA A 102 15.11 -12.09 16.04
N ASP A 103 14.63 -10.98 16.58
CA ASP A 103 13.30 -10.79 17.14
C ASP A 103 12.43 -9.99 16.15
N PRO A 104 11.29 -10.56 15.69
CA PRO A 104 10.33 -9.85 14.85
C PRO A 104 9.85 -8.51 15.42
N LEU A 105 9.87 -8.32 16.74
CA LEU A 105 9.50 -7.06 17.37
C LEU A 105 10.37 -5.86 16.96
N ALA A 106 11.57 -6.11 16.40
CA ALA A 106 12.45 -5.08 15.88
C ALA A 106 12.29 -4.83 14.37
N TRP A 107 11.44 -5.58 13.66
CA TRP A 107 11.36 -5.48 12.19
C TRP A 107 10.75 -4.18 11.68
N GLY A 108 10.06 -3.42 12.55
CA GLY A 108 9.64 -2.06 12.26
C GLY A 108 10.81 -1.12 11.90
N GLU A 109 12.02 -1.41 12.39
CA GLU A 109 13.22 -0.62 12.11
C GLU A 109 13.65 -0.68 10.64
N TYR A 110 13.41 -1.80 9.94
CA TYR A 110 13.72 -1.90 8.51
C TYR A 110 12.93 -0.88 7.68
N ALA A 111 11.65 -0.68 8.00
CA ALA A 111 10.76 0.25 7.30
C ALA A 111 11.20 1.71 7.48
N LEU A 112 11.95 2.02 8.54
CA LEU A 112 12.39 3.37 8.90
C LEU A 112 13.90 3.58 8.76
N ALA A 113 14.59 2.72 8.01
CA ALA A 113 16.02 2.87 7.77
C ALA A 113 16.31 4.23 7.10
N ASP A 114 17.06 5.09 7.79
CA ASP A 114 17.36 6.46 7.32
C ASP A 114 18.00 6.48 5.93
N ALA A 115 18.82 5.46 5.61
CA ALA A 115 19.49 5.33 4.33
C ALA A 115 18.52 5.07 3.15
N ASP A 116 17.36 4.47 3.41
CA ASP A 116 16.32 4.19 2.41
C ASP A 116 15.40 5.39 2.18
N ARG A 117 15.32 6.30 3.17
CA ARG A 117 14.35 7.39 3.23
C ARG A 117 14.27 8.22 1.93
N PRO A 118 15.37 8.68 1.31
CA PRO A 118 15.28 9.48 0.09
C PRO A 118 14.69 8.69 -1.10
N ILE A 119 14.94 7.39 -1.18
CA ILE A 119 14.42 6.52 -2.25
C ILE A 119 12.92 6.32 -2.06
N LEU A 120 12.50 6.05 -0.82
CA LEU A 120 11.10 5.83 -0.50
C LEU A 120 10.26 7.10 -0.66
N GLU A 121 10.77 8.26 -0.25
CA GLU A 121 10.11 9.55 -0.46
C GLU A 121 9.95 9.88 -1.94
N ASP A 122 11.00 9.73 -2.75
CA ASP A 122 10.90 9.94 -4.20
C ASP A 122 9.88 8.99 -4.84
N LEU A 123 10.01 7.68 -4.55
CA LEU A 123 9.12 6.67 -5.10
C LEU A 123 7.66 6.90 -4.69
N ALA A 124 7.42 7.20 -3.43
CA ALA A 124 6.09 7.44 -2.91
C ALA A 124 5.46 8.69 -3.53
N HIS A 125 6.20 9.79 -3.70
CA HIS A 125 5.71 10.99 -4.38
C HIS A 125 5.46 10.77 -5.87
N ARG A 126 6.23 9.92 -6.54
CA ARG A 126 5.97 9.57 -7.96
C ARG A 126 4.73 8.68 -8.13
N ILE A 127 4.49 7.75 -7.22
CA ILE A 127 3.30 6.88 -7.24
C ILE A 127 2.04 7.63 -6.79
N ALA A 128 2.17 8.48 -5.78
CA ALA A 128 1.08 9.20 -5.13
C ALA A 128 1.39 10.70 -5.00
N PRO A 129 1.42 11.46 -6.13
CA PRO A 129 1.76 12.89 -6.14
C PRO A 129 0.91 13.71 -5.16
N PRO A 130 1.47 14.73 -4.48
CA PRO A 130 0.72 15.59 -3.58
C PRO A 130 -0.52 16.19 -4.24
N THR A 131 -1.63 16.20 -3.51
CA THR A 131 -2.90 16.81 -3.95
C THR A 131 -3.43 17.74 -2.88
N ALA A 132 -4.10 18.81 -3.29
CA ALA A 132 -4.86 19.67 -2.40
C ALA A 132 -6.30 19.18 -2.19
N ASN A 133 -6.73 18.12 -2.90
CA ASN A 133 -8.07 17.57 -2.83
C ASN A 133 -8.14 16.44 -1.78
N PRO A 134 -8.83 16.63 -0.64
CA PRO A 134 -8.94 15.59 0.38
C PRO A 134 -9.62 14.32 -0.11
N ALA A 135 -10.51 14.41 -1.12
CA ALA A 135 -11.16 13.24 -1.68
C ALA A 135 -10.19 12.34 -2.48
N GLU A 136 -9.06 12.87 -2.92
CA GLU A 136 -8.01 12.12 -3.62
C GLU A 136 -6.99 11.50 -2.66
N GLU A 137 -6.98 11.90 -1.38
CA GLU A 137 -6.02 11.40 -0.40
C GLU A 137 -6.14 9.89 -0.18
N TYR A 138 -7.36 9.39 -0.04
CA TYR A 138 -7.63 7.95 0.05
C TYR A 138 -7.13 7.20 -1.19
N PHE A 139 -7.37 7.77 -2.37
CA PHE A 139 -6.96 7.17 -3.64
C PHE A 139 -5.44 7.13 -3.80
N ARG A 140 -4.75 8.18 -3.37
CA ARG A 140 -3.28 8.23 -3.30
C ARG A 140 -2.70 7.15 -2.39
N MET A 141 -3.25 7.01 -1.18
CA MET A 141 -2.88 5.96 -0.24
C MET A 141 -3.09 4.56 -0.85
N MET A 142 -4.25 4.34 -1.48
CA MET A 142 -4.57 3.06 -2.12
C MET A 142 -3.68 2.75 -3.32
N ASN A 143 -3.16 3.76 -4.05
CA ASN A 143 -2.16 3.53 -5.10
C ASN A 143 -0.85 2.95 -4.55
N LEU A 144 -0.38 3.41 -3.40
CA LEU A 144 0.82 2.85 -2.76
C LEU A 144 0.59 1.42 -2.29
N ILE A 145 -0.53 1.18 -1.60
CA ILE A 145 -0.92 -0.16 -1.14
C ILE A 145 -0.98 -1.10 -2.35
N PHE A 146 -1.66 -0.69 -3.41
CA PHE A 146 -1.87 -1.55 -4.57
C PHE A 146 -0.59 -1.72 -5.42
N PHE A 147 0.31 -0.74 -5.43
CA PHE A 147 1.64 -0.89 -6.01
C PHE A 147 2.41 -2.03 -5.34
N VAL A 148 2.45 -2.05 -4.00
CA VAL A 148 3.17 -3.09 -3.25
C VAL A 148 2.50 -4.46 -3.41
N GLN A 149 1.16 -4.53 -3.37
CA GLN A 149 0.41 -5.78 -3.60
C GLN A 149 0.73 -6.45 -4.95
N GLN A 150 1.19 -5.69 -5.95
CA GLN A 150 1.56 -6.20 -7.27
C GLN A 150 3.02 -6.63 -7.38
N ILE A 151 3.82 -6.47 -6.33
CA ILE A 151 5.17 -7.04 -6.26
C ILE A 151 5.03 -8.57 -6.13
N PRO A 152 5.68 -9.36 -6.99
CA PRO A 152 5.60 -10.82 -6.95
C PRO A 152 5.95 -11.39 -5.57
N TYR A 153 5.11 -12.32 -5.11
CA TYR A 153 5.41 -13.10 -3.91
C TYR A 153 6.51 -14.13 -4.18
N GLU A 154 7.53 -14.17 -3.33
CA GLU A 154 8.53 -15.24 -3.33
C GLU A 154 9.06 -15.44 -1.91
N SER A 155 9.12 -16.70 -1.44
CA SER A 155 9.54 -17.02 -0.09
C SER A 155 11.05 -16.94 0.06
N ASP A 156 11.53 -16.53 1.24
CA ASP A 156 12.95 -16.53 1.59
C ASP A 156 13.67 -17.89 1.52
N THR A 157 12.92 -18.99 1.52
CA THR A 157 13.52 -20.32 1.28
C THR A 157 13.95 -20.51 -0.18
N SER A 158 13.41 -19.72 -1.10
CA SER A 158 13.74 -19.76 -2.53
C SER A 158 14.92 -18.85 -2.84
N ALA A 159 15.95 -19.40 -3.47
CA ALA A 159 17.04 -18.60 -4.02
C ALA A 159 16.56 -17.63 -5.12
N GLU A 160 15.38 -17.89 -5.71
CA GLU A 160 14.77 -16.96 -6.66
C GLU A 160 14.29 -15.68 -5.97
N SER A 161 14.10 -15.65 -4.64
CA SER A 161 13.73 -14.45 -3.86
C SER A 161 14.74 -13.31 -4.04
N TYR A 162 15.98 -13.64 -4.42
CA TYR A 162 17.11 -12.72 -4.44
C TYR A 162 17.65 -12.56 -5.86
N THR A 163 17.98 -11.34 -6.27
CA THR A 163 18.52 -11.06 -7.61
C THR A 163 19.85 -11.75 -7.88
N GLU A 164 20.58 -12.12 -6.83
CA GLU A 164 21.85 -12.84 -6.85
C GLU A 164 21.66 -14.34 -7.15
N GLY A 165 20.43 -14.86 -7.03
CA GLY A 165 20.12 -16.28 -7.28
C GLY A 165 20.66 -17.23 -6.21
N VAL A 166 20.97 -16.71 -5.02
CA VAL A 166 21.47 -17.45 -3.85
C VAL A 166 20.86 -16.87 -2.57
N LEU A 167 20.79 -17.68 -1.51
CA LEU A 167 20.35 -17.20 -0.19
C LEU A 167 21.38 -16.20 0.37
N PRO A 168 20.96 -15.06 0.95
CA PRO A 168 21.85 -14.12 1.60
C PRO A 168 22.62 -14.73 2.76
N HIS A 169 23.80 -14.17 3.05
CA HIS A 169 24.66 -14.66 4.12
C HIS A 169 23.97 -14.68 5.50
N TYR A 170 23.18 -13.65 5.80
CA TYR A 170 22.47 -13.50 7.07
C TYR A 170 21.05 -14.07 7.07
N ALA A 171 20.70 -14.87 6.07
CA ALA A 171 19.45 -15.61 6.05
C ALA A 171 19.40 -16.62 7.22
N ARG A 172 18.30 -16.61 7.97
CA ARG A 172 18.18 -17.39 9.21
C ARG A 172 17.32 -18.61 9.00
N HIS A 173 17.79 -19.76 9.46
CA HIS A 173 16.96 -20.97 9.46
C HIS A 173 15.97 -20.96 10.62
N VAL A 174 14.68 -20.95 10.33
CA VAL A 174 13.58 -20.97 11.31
C VAL A 174 12.60 -22.08 10.97
N GLY A 175 12.22 -22.91 11.95
CA GLY A 175 11.03 -23.75 11.88
C GLY A 175 10.83 -24.65 10.64
N GLY A 176 11.88 -25.01 9.90
CA GLY A 176 11.79 -25.81 8.67
C GLY A 176 11.96 -25.02 7.36
N GLY A 177 12.23 -23.72 7.42
CA GLY A 177 12.53 -22.85 6.28
C GLY A 177 13.66 -21.85 6.56
N VAL A 178 13.63 -20.76 5.82
CA VAL A 178 14.56 -19.62 5.88
C VAL A 178 13.74 -18.33 6.04
N GLU A 179 14.31 -17.38 6.77
CA GLU A 179 13.74 -16.08 7.09
C GLU A 179 14.82 -15.00 6.97
N TYR A 180 14.52 -13.93 6.25
CA TYR A 180 15.38 -12.82 5.88
C TYR A 180 14.50 -11.58 5.59
N PRO A 181 14.04 -10.86 6.62
CA PRO A 181 13.23 -9.66 6.41
C PRO A 181 14.05 -8.60 5.67
N LYS A 182 13.64 -8.24 4.46
CA LYS A 182 14.36 -7.32 3.58
C LYS A 182 14.18 -5.87 4.02
N TYR A 183 15.21 -5.06 3.81
CA TYR A 183 15.05 -3.60 3.78
C TYR A 183 14.17 -3.22 2.57
N PRO A 184 13.38 -2.14 2.64
CA PRO A 184 12.56 -1.68 1.52
C PRO A 184 13.31 -1.63 0.18
N VAL A 185 14.55 -1.14 0.16
CA VAL A 185 15.33 -1.08 -1.09
C VAL A 185 15.78 -2.45 -1.60
N GLU A 186 16.00 -3.44 -0.74
CA GLU A 186 16.29 -4.82 -1.16
C GLU A 186 15.08 -5.41 -1.89
N THR A 187 13.87 -5.28 -1.33
CA THR A 187 12.62 -5.73 -1.99
C THR A 187 12.43 -5.05 -3.35
N LEU A 188 12.74 -3.76 -3.46
CA LEU A 188 12.65 -3.02 -4.73
C LEU A 188 13.67 -3.48 -5.78
N VAL A 189 14.89 -3.84 -5.37
CA VAL A 189 15.94 -4.36 -6.27
C VAL A 189 15.63 -5.79 -6.71
N ASP A 190 15.34 -6.66 -5.75
CA ASP A 190 14.95 -8.06 -5.99
C ASP A 190 13.67 -8.14 -6.83
N GLY A 191 12.78 -7.17 -6.62
CA GLY A 191 11.49 -7.04 -7.28
C GLY A 191 10.54 -8.17 -6.91
N LYS A 192 10.72 -8.73 -5.70
CA LYS A 192 9.91 -9.77 -5.08
C LYS A 192 10.24 -9.91 -3.60
N GLY A 193 9.33 -10.52 -2.85
CA GLY A 193 9.45 -10.81 -1.43
C GLY A 193 8.19 -11.49 -0.94
N ASP A 194 8.18 -11.94 0.30
CA ASP A 194 7.03 -12.54 0.95
C ASP A 194 6.29 -11.54 1.87
N CYS A 195 5.65 -12.01 2.94
CA CYS A 195 4.63 -11.25 3.64
C CYS A 195 5.19 -10.11 4.48
N GLU A 196 6.31 -10.34 5.15
CA GLU A 196 7.06 -9.38 5.94
C GLU A 196 7.73 -8.33 5.05
N ASP A 197 8.34 -8.74 3.94
CA ASP A 197 8.95 -7.84 2.96
C ASP A 197 7.92 -6.84 2.40
N ALA A 198 6.75 -7.34 2.02
CA ALA A 198 5.66 -6.52 1.52
C ALA A 198 5.15 -5.56 2.61
N ALA A 199 4.98 -6.02 3.85
CA ALA A 199 4.53 -5.19 4.96
C ALA A 199 5.55 -4.10 5.33
N ILE A 200 6.85 -4.43 5.35
CA ILE A 200 7.96 -3.51 5.63
C ILE A 200 8.05 -2.44 4.54
N LEU A 201 8.06 -2.83 3.26
CA LEU A 201 8.10 -1.88 2.14
C LEU A 201 6.86 -0.98 2.13
N MET A 202 5.68 -1.54 2.33
CA MET A 202 4.43 -0.77 2.38
C MET A 202 4.44 0.22 3.55
N GLY A 203 4.89 -0.20 4.73
CA GLY A 203 5.06 0.65 5.91
C GLY A 203 6.01 1.82 5.65
N GLY A 204 7.17 1.56 5.05
CA GLY A 204 8.15 2.60 4.72
C GLY A 204 7.65 3.62 3.69
N LEU A 205 6.97 3.16 2.63
CA LEU A 205 6.37 4.05 1.62
C LEU A 205 5.24 4.92 2.19
N LEU A 206 4.44 4.37 3.11
CA LEU A 206 3.34 5.09 3.75
C LEU A 206 3.86 6.08 4.82
N ASP A 207 4.86 5.70 5.64
CA ASP A 207 5.52 6.62 6.58
C ASP A 207 6.21 7.77 5.84
N ALA A 208 6.79 7.53 4.65
CA ALA A 208 7.37 8.56 3.81
C ALA A 208 6.37 9.66 3.41
N LEU A 209 5.07 9.34 3.35
CA LEU A 209 3.98 10.32 3.12
C LEU A 209 3.29 10.78 4.42
N GLY A 210 3.76 10.35 5.58
CA GLY A 210 3.24 10.74 6.89
C GLY A 210 2.05 9.92 7.40
N TYR A 211 1.76 8.77 6.79
CA TYR A 211 0.74 7.86 7.32
C TYR A 211 1.29 7.07 8.51
N ASP A 212 0.48 6.95 9.56
CA ASP A 212 0.80 6.20 10.78
C ASP A 212 0.44 4.72 10.60
N THR A 213 1.44 3.85 10.64
CA THR A 213 1.30 2.41 10.36
C THR A 213 2.04 1.56 11.40
N VAL A 214 1.66 0.29 11.47
CA VAL A 214 2.25 -0.76 12.31
C VAL A 214 2.34 -2.06 11.51
N LEU A 215 3.25 -2.96 11.87
CA LEU A 215 3.20 -4.34 11.36
C LEU A 215 2.25 -5.17 12.23
N LEU A 216 1.49 -6.05 11.59
CA LEU A 216 0.58 -6.99 12.21
C LEU A 216 1.16 -8.40 12.06
N GLN A 217 1.71 -8.93 13.15
CA GLN A 217 2.34 -10.24 13.17
C GLN A 217 1.34 -11.33 13.54
N TYR A 218 1.15 -12.28 12.64
CA TYR A 218 0.45 -13.54 12.88
C TYR A 218 1.46 -14.70 12.97
N PRO A 219 1.05 -15.90 13.43
CA PRO A 219 1.98 -17.04 13.52
C PRO A 219 2.59 -17.49 12.18
N ASP A 220 1.90 -17.25 11.08
CA ASP A 220 2.21 -17.73 9.72
C ASP A 220 2.05 -16.62 8.66
N HIS A 221 1.94 -15.35 9.08
CA HIS A 221 1.72 -14.23 8.17
C HIS A 221 2.18 -12.92 8.79
N MET A 222 2.57 -11.97 7.95
CA MET A 222 2.72 -10.57 8.32
C MET A 222 1.89 -9.70 7.39
N ALA A 223 1.17 -8.74 7.98
CA ALA A 223 0.37 -7.77 7.26
C ALA A 223 0.68 -6.36 7.79
N LEU A 224 0.13 -5.34 7.15
CA LEU A 224 0.23 -3.97 7.63
C LEU A 224 -1.05 -3.58 8.38
N GLY A 225 -0.91 -2.76 9.43
CA GLY A 225 -2.00 -2.03 10.06
C GLY A 225 -1.86 -0.55 9.75
N ILE A 226 -2.89 0.10 9.22
CA ILE A 226 -2.89 1.54 8.97
C ILE A 226 -3.86 2.27 9.90
N ARG A 227 -3.38 3.34 10.53
CA ARG A 227 -4.22 4.18 11.37
C ARG A 227 -5.25 4.90 10.50
N MET A 228 -6.51 4.80 10.89
CA MET A 228 -7.57 5.65 10.33
C MET A 228 -8.44 6.19 11.46
N ASP A 229 -8.73 7.50 11.45
CA ASP A 229 -9.62 8.13 12.42
C ASP A 229 -11.08 7.87 12.00
N GLY A 230 -11.50 6.61 12.18
CA GLY A 230 -12.83 6.11 11.83
C GLY A 230 -12.97 5.76 10.35
N PHE A 231 -12.99 4.46 10.04
CA PHE A 231 -13.49 3.99 8.75
C PHE A 231 -15.02 4.10 8.77
N ASN A 232 -15.62 4.90 7.87
CA ASN A 232 -17.07 4.91 7.70
C ASN A 232 -17.44 3.93 6.56
N PRO A 233 -17.88 2.70 6.88
CA PRO A 233 -18.11 1.64 5.91
C PRO A 233 -19.39 1.85 5.11
N TRP A 234 -19.87 3.07 4.88
CA TRP A 234 -21.12 3.29 4.12
C TRP A 234 -21.10 2.64 2.72
N TYR A 235 -19.90 2.26 2.24
CA TYR A 235 -19.67 1.53 0.99
C TYR A 235 -19.05 0.14 1.16
N ALA A 236 -18.69 -0.31 2.36
CA ALA A 236 -18.10 -1.63 2.57
C ALA A 236 -19.19 -2.68 2.80
N LYS A 237 -19.17 -3.75 2.01
CA LYS A 237 -20.07 -4.91 2.17
C LYS A 237 -19.72 -5.78 3.40
N TYR A 238 -18.72 -5.36 4.19
CA TYR A 238 -18.15 -6.10 5.31
C TYR A 238 -17.89 -5.16 6.51
N THR A 239 -17.71 -5.74 7.69
CA THR A 239 -17.27 -5.01 8.88
C THR A 239 -15.74 -4.95 8.87
N PRO A 240 -15.12 -3.77 8.75
CA PRO A 240 -13.67 -3.65 8.69
C PRO A 240 -13.05 -4.05 10.04
N LYS A 241 -12.07 -4.96 10.01
CA LYS A 241 -11.30 -5.38 11.18
C LYS A 241 -10.15 -4.40 11.43
N TYR A 242 -10.08 -3.92 12.67
CA TYR A 242 -9.00 -3.08 13.17
C TYR A 242 -8.50 -3.62 14.51
N PHE A 243 -7.33 -3.16 14.92
CA PHE A 243 -6.70 -3.50 16.18
C PHE A 243 -6.33 -2.21 16.91
N GLU A 244 -6.53 -2.20 18.23
CA GLU A 244 -6.25 -1.02 19.05
C GLU A 244 -4.80 -1.05 19.55
N TYR A 245 -4.08 0.05 19.38
CA TYR A 245 -2.75 0.26 19.94
C TYR A 245 -2.60 1.72 20.35
N GLU A 246 -2.20 1.97 21.59
CA GLU A 246 -2.06 3.33 22.16
C GLU A 246 -3.31 4.23 21.95
N GLY A 247 -4.50 3.65 22.02
CA GLY A 247 -5.77 4.37 21.83
C GLY A 247 -6.10 4.75 20.39
N LYS A 248 -5.35 4.22 19.40
CA LYS A 248 -5.57 4.41 17.97
C LYS A 248 -6.09 3.11 17.33
N HIS A 249 -6.82 3.25 16.21
CA HIS A 249 -7.37 2.14 15.45
C HIS A 249 -6.54 1.87 14.19
N TYR A 250 -5.87 0.72 14.14
CA TYR A 250 -5.08 0.26 13.02
C TYR A 250 -5.85 -0.81 12.22
N TYR A 251 -6.27 -0.46 11.02
CA TYR A 251 -7.05 -1.33 10.13
C TYR A 251 -6.14 -2.27 9.36
N TYR A 252 -6.57 -3.52 9.22
CA TYR A 252 -5.84 -4.55 8.48
C TYR A 252 -5.64 -4.18 7.01
N VAL A 253 -4.44 -4.35 6.48
CA VAL A 253 -4.12 -4.19 5.06
C VAL A 253 -3.31 -5.40 4.61
N GLU A 254 -3.88 -6.14 3.65
CA GLU A 254 -3.18 -7.24 3.01
C GLU A 254 -2.06 -6.72 2.10
N GLY A 255 -0.86 -7.29 2.21
CA GLY A 255 0.32 -6.88 1.44
C GLY A 255 0.60 -7.75 0.21
N THR A 256 0.16 -9.00 0.20
CA THR A 256 0.63 -10.01 -0.78
C THR A 256 -0.45 -10.57 -1.69
N ASN A 257 -1.66 -10.02 -1.63
CA ASN A 257 -2.78 -10.49 -2.44
C ASN A 257 -3.65 -9.32 -2.95
N TYR A 258 -4.26 -9.54 -4.11
CA TYR A 258 -5.18 -8.62 -4.74
C TYR A 258 -6.14 -9.38 -5.67
N THR A 259 -7.29 -8.78 -5.95
CA THR A 259 -8.25 -9.42 -6.86
C THR A 259 -7.77 -9.30 -8.30
N THR A 260 -7.52 -10.42 -8.97
CA THR A 260 -7.22 -10.44 -10.40
C THR A 260 -8.51 -10.53 -11.22
N ILE A 261 -8.65 -9.62 -12.18
CA ILE A 261 -9.75 -9.54 -13.15
C ILE A 261 -9.16 -9.80 -14.53
N SER A 262 -9.52 -10.93 -15.13
CA SER A 262 -9.17 -11.23 -16.53
C SER A 262 -10.27 -10.70 -17.44
N THR A 263 -9.95 -9.74 -18.30
CA THR A 263 -10.89 -9.21 -19.30
C THR A 263 -10.66 -9.83 -20.67
N GLY A 264 -10.48 -11.16 -20.78
CA GLY A 264 -10.49 -11.91 -22.06
C GLY A 264 -9.41 -11.59 -23.12
N ASN A 265 -8.75 -10.44 -23.02
CA ASN A 265 -7.73 -9.89 -23.94
C ASN A 265 -6.46 -9.59 -23.13
N SER A 266 -5.75 -10.65 -22.71
CA SER A 266 -4.35 -10.68 -22.23
C SER A 266 -3.85 -9.61 -21.23
N THR A 267 -4.75 -8.77 -20.70
CA THR A 267 -4.45 -7.66 -19.82
C THR A 267 -5.08 -8.00 -18.50
N TYR A 268 -4.25 -8.51 -17.58
CA TYR A 268 -4.66 -8.67 -16.20
C TYR A 268 -4.90 -7.28 -15.62
N TRP A 269 -6.14 -7.03 -15.20
CA TRP A 269 -6.49 -5.89 -14.36
C TRP A 269 -6.57 -6.38 -12.92
N GLY A 270 -5.96 -5.68 -11.97
CA GLY A 270 -6.12 -6.00 -10.56
C GLY A 270 -7.00 -4.98 -9.85
N LYS A 271 -7.60 -5.37 -8.73
CA LYS A 271 -8.15 -4.46 -7.73
C LYS A 271 -7.54 -4.76 -6.38
N PRO A 272 -7.16 -3.74 -5.59
CA PRO A 272 -6.63 -3.97 -4.26
C PRO A 272 -7.69 -4.62 -3.36
N LEU A 273 -7.24 -5.42 -2.40
CA LEU A 273 -8.13 -5.90 -1.35
C LEU A 273 -8.60 -4.72 -0.48
N PRO A 274 -9.86 -4.74 -0.01
CA PRO A 274 -10.37 -3.66 0.82
C PRO A 274 -9.68 -3.58 2.19
N ILE A 275 -9.43 -2.37 2.68
CA ILE A 275 -8.87 -2.14 4.02
C ILE A 275 -9.82 -2.68 5.10
N GLY A 276 -9.28 -3.46 6.03
CA GLY A 276 -10.03 -4.10 7.10
C GLY A 276 -10.71 -5.41 6.68
N ASP A 277 -10.58 -5.84 5.42
CA ASP A 277 -11.11 -7.13 5.01
C ASP A 277 -10.17 -8.26 5.43
N THR A 278 -10.63 -9.06 6.37
CA THR A 278 -9.94 -10.27 6.85
C THR A 278 -10.70 -11.54 6.53
N GLN A 279 -11.85 -11.44 5.86
CA GLN A 279 -12.71 -12.58 5.53
C GLN A 279 -12.31 -13.20 4.20
N ASP A 280 -11.91 -12.36 3.24
CA ASP A 280 -11.48 -12.81 1.91
C ASP A 280 -10.01 -13.27 1.87
N GLY A 281 -9.26 -13.10 2.98
CA GLY A 281 -7.91 -13.63 3.14
C GLY A 281 -7.88 -15.17 3.14
N SER A 282 -6.81 -15.77 2.62
CA SER A 282 -6.66 -17.24 2.51
C SER A 282 -6.28 -17.91 3.84
N LEU A 283 -5.75 -17.17 4.80
CA LEU A 283 -5.15 -17.70 6.03
C LEU A 283 -6.11 -17.64 7.22
N GLN A 284 -6.16 -18.75 7.98
CA GLN A 284 -7.07 -18.86 9.13
C GLN A 284 -6.65 -18.00 10.32
N SER A 285 -5.34 -17.77 10.46
CA SER A 285 -4.76 -16.85 11.45
C SER A 285 -5.27 -15.42 11.27
N VAL A 286 -5.37 -14.94 10.03
CA VAL A 286 -5.90 -13.61 9.69
C VAL A 286 -7.39 -13.49 10.02
N ARG A 287 -8.18 -14.48 9.57
CA ARG A 287 -9.65 -14.51 9.75
C ARG A 287 -10.06 -14.45 11.21
N SER A 288 -9.42 -15.27 12.05
CA SER A 288 -9.88 -15.54 13.42
C SER A 288 -8.94 -15.08 14.53
N GLY A 289 -7.66 -14.86 14.23
CA GLY A 289 -6.65 -14.48 15.20
C GLY A 289 -6.60 -12.99 15.51
N THR A 290 -5.84 -12.68 16.56
CA THR A 290 -5.40 -11.33 16.93
C THR A 290 -3.89 -11.28 16.72
N PRO A 291 -3.38 -10.38 15.86
CA PRO A 291 -1.96 -10.25 15.62
C PRO A 291 -1.24 -9.60 16.80
N GLY A 292 0.06 -9.87 16.93
CA GLY A 292 0.97 -8.98 17.62
C GLY A 292 1.09 -7.67 16.85
N ILE A 293 1.14 -6.54 17.56
CA ILE A 293 1.32 -5.21 16.94
C ILE A 293 2.77 -4.80 17.15
N ILE A 294 3.47 -4.56 16.04
CA ILE A 294 4.85 -4.08 16.04
C ILE A 294 4.83 -2.64 15.52
N PRO A 295 5.05 -1.63 16.38
CA PRO A 295 5.13 -0.26 15.90
C PRO A 295 6.35 -0.09 15.00
N LEU A 296 6.23 0.70 13.93
CA LEU A 296 7.41 1.01 13.10
C LEU A 296 8.45 1.79 13.91
N ARG A 297 7.98 2.70 14.78
CA ARG A 297 8.83 3.44 15.72
C ARG A 297 8.86 2.69 17.04
N TYR A 298 9.97 2.02 17.32
CA TYR A 298 10.18 1.41 18.63
C TYR A 298 10.22 2.50 19.70
N ILE A 299 9.28 2.48 20.62
CA ILE A 299 9.32 3.29 21.85
C ILE A 299 9.91 2.38 22.93
N PRO A 300 11.16 2.60 23.38
CA PRO A 300 11.72 1.82 24.48
C PRO A 300 10.85 2.03 25.72
N THR A 301 10.12 0.98 26.11
CA THR A 301 9.49 0.93 27.43
C THR A 301 10.56 0.51 28.41
N PRO A 302 10.90 1.31 29.43
CA PRO A 302 11.83 0.88 30.45
C PRO A 302 11.22 -0.31 31.17
N VAL A 303 11.70 -1.52 30.84
CA VAL A 303 11.54 -2.67 31.72
C VAL A 303 12.20 -2.26 33.04
N GLU A 304 11.54 -2.46 34.18
CA GLU A 304 12.17 -2.26 35.48
C GLU A 304 13.42 -3.14 35.58
N TYR A 305 14.58 -2.60 35.19
CA TYR A 305 15.85 -3.20 35.51
C TYR A 305 16.09 -2.93 36.99
N GLN A 306 15.90 -3.96 37.82
CA GLN A 306 16.50 -3.96 39.15
C GLN A 306 18.02 -3.93 38.95
N ILE A 307 18.60 -2.73 39.03
CA ILE A 307 20.04 -2.55 39.17
C ILE A 307 20.40 -3.20 40.51
N ARG A 308 20.91 -4.44 40.47
CA ARG A 308 21.44 -5.08 41.67
C ARG A 308 22.71 -4.33 42.03
N PRO A 309 22.81 -3.72 43.23
CA PRO A 309 24.05 -3.09 43.64
C PRO A 309 25.15 -4.13 43.63
N VAL A 310 26.22 -3.86 42.87
CA VAL A 310 27.45 -4.64 42.93
C VAL A 310 27.95 -4.54 44.37
N ARG A 311 28.00 -5.66 45.10
CA ARG A 311 28.71 -5.71 46.37
C ARG A 311 30.18 -5.46 46.06
N LEU A 312 30.66 -4.26 46.37
CA LEU A 312 32.09 -4.01 46.47
C LEU A 312 32.68 -5.04 47.46
N PRO A 313 33.83 -5.66 47.17
CA PRO A 313 34.49 -6.53 48.11
C PRO A 313 34.70 -5.78 49.41
N ALA A 314 34.24 -6.36 50.53
CA ALA A 314 34.51 -5.80 51.83
C ALA A 314 36.00 -6.00 52.12
N GLY A 315 36.81 -4.97 51.89
CA GLY A 315 38.21 -4.88 52.29
C GLY A 315 39.13 -5.94 51.68
N ALA A 316 39.97 -5.51 50.74
CA ALA A 316 41.31 -6.04 50.53
C ALA A 316 42.22 -4.90 50.13
#